data_AF-A0A087T844-F1
#
_entry.id   AF-A0A087T844-F1
#
_cell.length_a   1.000
_cell.length_b   1.000
_cell.length_c   1.000
_cell.angle_alpha   90.00
_cell.angle_beta   90.00
_cell.angle_gamma   90.00
#
_symmetry.space_group_name_H-M   'P 1'
#
loop_
_entity.id
_entity.type
_entity.pdbx_description
1 polymer ?
#
loop_
_entity_poly.entity_id
_entity_poly.type
_entity_poly.pdbx_seq_one_letter_code
_entity_poly.pdbx_strand_id
1 'polypeptide(L)'
;MFEQYTTDGQRVTLQEFQNFLLEQQKDPDALNEQKVSKFMREYLQDPSRDAQEPFFTVPEFLDFLFSKQNDAWDSKHNEVIQDMTQPLVNYWIASSHNTYLTGDQVKSESSIEAYARCLQMGCRCIELDVWDGPDQMPYVYHGHTLTSKIKFIDVIRTIKEHAFVTSEYPVILSIENHCTLPQQRNMASAFLEVFGDMLLTQPVERDAAQMPSPAQLKYKIIIKHKKLPDGHEERIVVRNDEAGAESDISNAVKNGILYLEDPVDHEWRQHFFMLTQNKMYYAEEQQPLDDDDDTEDNTNTE
;
A
#
# COMPACT_ATOMS: atom_id res chain seq x y z
N MET A 1 21.53 34.45 6.49
CA MET A 1 20.16 34.22 5.98
C MET A 1 19.18 35.16 6.70
N PHE A 2 19.11 35.14 8.03
CA PHE A 2 18.27 36.04 8.84
C PHE A 2 18.45 37.55 8.55
N GLU A 3 19.70 38.05 8.50
CA GLU A 3 19.99 39.47 8.25
C GLU A 3 19.50 40.02 6.91
N GLN A 4 19.16 39.14 5.95
CA GLN A 4 18.59 39.56 4.66
C GLN A 4 17.09 39.83 4.72
N TYR A 5 16.42 39.37 5.79
CA TYR A 5 14.98 39.44 5.97
C TYR A 5 14.56 40.33 7.14
N THR A 6 15.52 40.98 7.81
CA THR A 6 15.24 41.89 8.94
C THR A 6 15.93 43.22 8.75
N THR A 7 15.20 44.30 8.95
CA THR A 7 15.72 45.67 8.85
C THR A 7 16.53 46.05 10.08
N ASP A 8 16.17 45.50 11.27
CA ASP A 8 16.80 45.84 12.56
C ASP A 8 17.75 44.76 13.10
N GLY A 9 17.81 43.58 12.47
CA GLY A 9 18.64 42.44 12.91
C GLY A 9 18.15 41.76 14.20
N GLN A 10 16.98 42.14 14.73
CA GLN A 10 16.47 41.67 16.01
C GLN A 10 15.16 40.90 15.88
N ARG A 11 14.29 41.29 14.94
CA ARG A 11 12.93 40.74 14.80
C ARG A 11 12.55 40.65 13.33
N VAL A 12 11.64 39.73 13.03
CA VAL A 12 10.93 39.65 11.75
C VAL A 12 9.53 40.19 11.97
N THR A 13 9.27 41.39 11.47
CA THR A 13 7.95 42.03 11.52
C THR A 13 6.93 41.30 10.63
N LEU A 14 5.64 41.59 10.80
CA LEU A 14 4.58 41.09 9.94
C LEU A 14 4.87 41.36 8.45
N GLN A 15 5.32 42.59 8.11
CA GLN A 15 5.62 42.96 6.73
C GLN A 15 6.83 42.19 6.16
N GLU A 16 7.88 42.01 6.97
CA GLU A 16 9.07 41.25 6.57
C GLU A 16 8.76 39.77 6.39
N PHE A 17 7.94 39.19 7.27
CA PHE A 17 7.51 37.81 7.14
C PHE A 17 6.61 37.63 5.92
N GLN A 18 5.68 38.56 5.66
CA GLN A 18 4.87 38.57 4.45
C GLN A 18 5.74 38.61 3.19
N ASN A 19 6.76 39.49 3.15
CA ASN A 19 7.69 39.56 2.03
C ASN A 19 8.48 38.26 1.86
N PHE A 20 8.93 37.65 2.96
CA PHE A 20 9.59 36.35 2.93
C PHE A 20 8.69 35.26 2.33
N LEU A 21 7.41 35.19 2.72
CA LEU A 21 6.46 34.23 2.18
C LEU A 21 6.22 34.45 0.67
N LEU A 22 6.06 35.70 0.23
CA LEU A 22 5.83 36.03 -1.17
C LEU A 22 7.07 35.81 -2.05
N GLU A 23 8.25 36.25 -1.59
CA GLU A 23 9.46 36.27 -2.41
C GLU A 23 10.24 34.96 -2.34
N GLN A 24 10.32 34.32 -1.17
CA GLN A 24 11.12 33.12 -0.98
C GLN A 24 10.26 31.85 -1.03
N GLN A 25 9.17 31.80 -0.25
CA GLN A 25 8.29 30.63 -0.21
C GLN A 25 7.33 30.55 -1.41
N LYS A 26 7.19 31.65 -2.16
CA LYS A 26 6.26 31.78 -3.29
C LYS A 26 4.81 31.47 -2.92
N ASP A 27 4.43 31.75 -1.67
CA ASP A 27 3.09 31.48 -1.16
C ASP A 27 2.10 32.57 -1.64
N PRO A 28 1.14 32.25 -2.52
CA PRO A 28 0.16 33.23 -2.99
C PRO A 28 -0.84 33.66 -1.92
N ASP A 29 -1.06 32.86 -0.87
CA ASP A 29 -1.98 33.20 0.22
C ASP A 29 -1.44 34.38 1.07
N ALA A 30 -0.13 34.64 1.01
CA ALA A 30 0.53 35.75 1.68
C ALA A 30 0.18 37.15 1.10
N LEU A 31 -0.51 37.22 -0.06
CA LEU A 31 -1.04 38.49 -0.58
C LEU A 31 -2.07 39.12 0.37
N ASN A 32 -2.70 38.32 1.23
CA ASN A 32 -3.62 38.80 2.25
C ASN A 32 -2.89 38.93 3.60
N GLU A 33 -2.51 40.16 3.94
CA GLU A 33 -1.81 40.48 5.20
C GLU A 33 -2.58 40.00 6.45
N GLN A 34 -3.92 40.02 6.43
CA GLN A 34 -4.72 39.53 7.57
C GLN A 34 -4.57 38.02 7.76
N LYS A 35 -4.42 37.25 6.67
CA LYS A 35 -4.13 35.81 6.76
C LYS A 35 -2.74 35.58 7.35
N VAL A 36 -1.73 36.34 6.92
CA VAL A 36 -0.36 36.25 7.44
C VAL A 36 -0.32 36.60 8.93
N SER A 37 -0.98 37.69 9.33
CA SER A 37 -1.09 38.11 10.73
C SER A 37 -1.76 37.03 11.59
N LYS A 38 -2.87 36.47 11.10
CA LYS A 38 -3.58 35.37 11.77
C LYS A 38 -2.68 34.13 11.91
N PHE A 39 -1.99 33.74 10.85
CA PHE A 39 -1.07 32.61 10.85
C PHE A 39 0.05 32.79 11.89
N MET A 40 0.70 33.97 11.93
CA MET A 40 1.76 34.24 12.89
C MET A 40 1.26 34.13 14.34
N ARG A 41 0.05 34.64 14.63
CA ARG A 41 -0.56 34.54 15.97
C ARG A 41 -0.88 33.11 16.36
N GLU A 42 -1.44 32.33 15.44
CA GLU A 42 -1.75 30.92 15.64
C GLU A 42 -0.49 30.07 15.84
N TYR A 43 0.61 30.44 15.19
CA TYR A 43 1.91 29.80 15.39
C TYR A 43 2.55 30.16 16.74
N LEU A 44 2.56 31.45 17.10
CA LEU A 44 3.19 31.94 18.34
C LEU A 44 2.43 31.50 19.61
N GLN A 45 1.10 31.41 19.54
CA GLN A 45 0.22 31.07 20.67
C GLN A 45 0.52 31.86 21.94
N ASP A 46 0.85 33.14 21.81
CA ASP A 46 1.20 34.03 22.93
C ASP A 46 0.13 35.12 23.14
N PRO A 47 -0.79 34.92 24.11
CA PRO A 47 -1.86 35.88 24.38
C PRO A 47 -1.36 37.26 24.83
N SER A 48 -0.14 37.36 25.37
CA SER A 48 0.40 38.61 25.90
C SER A 48 0.81 39.59 24.78
N ARG A 49 1.14 39.06 23.60
CA ARG A 49 1.51 39.83 22.41
C ARG A 49 0.34 40.03 21.45
N ASP A 50 -0.84 39.50 21.77
CA ASP A 50 -1.94 39.40 20.84
C ASP A 50 -2.65 40.75 20.56
N ALA A 51 -2.50 41.74 21.44
CA ALA A 51 -3.00 43.09 21.20
C ALA A 51 -2.10 43.94 20.28
N GLN A 52 -0.86 43.52 20.03
CA GLN A 52 0.11 44.23 19.20
C GLN A 52 0.22 43.57 17.81
N GLU A 53 0.86 44.23 16.86
CA GLU A 53 1.19 43.62 15.56
C GLU A 53 2.17 42.44 15.78
N PRO A 54 1.91 41.25 15.19
CA PRO A 54 2.73 40.08 15.46
C PRO A 54 4.11 40.21 14.82
N PHE A 55 5.11 39.64 15.48
CA PHE A 55 6.49 39.56 14.98
C PHE A 55 7.13 38.26 15.49
N PHE A 56 8.10 37.73 14.75
CA PHE A 56 8.98 36.67 15.23
C PHE A 56 10.27 37.25 15.78
N THR A 57 10.74 36.73 16.91
CA THR A 57 12.15 36.84 17.30
C THR A 57 13.02 35.92 16.43
N VAL A 58 14.34 36.10 16.46
CA VAL A 58 15.27 35.23 15.69
C VAL A 58 15.04 33.74 15.98
N PRO A 59 14.95 33.29 17.25
CA PRO A 59 14.70 31.89 17.55
C PRO A 59 13.33 31.43 17.04
N GLU A 60 12.26 32.21 17.25
CA GLU A 60 10.92 31.84 16.78
C GLU A 60 10.83 31.72 15.24
N PHE A 61 11.55 32.56 14.51
CA PHE A 61 11.61 32.44 13.05
C PHE A 61 12.42 31.21 12.60
N LEU A 62 13.53 30.90 13.27
CA LEU A 62 14.29 29.67 13.00
C LEU A 62 13.45 28.43 13.32
N ASP A 63 12.73 28.45 14.44
CA ASP A 63 11.80 27.37 14.82
C ASP A 63 10.71 27.20 13.75
N PHE A 64 10.15 28.31 13.24
CA PHE A 64 9.20 28.28 12.13
C PHE A 64 9.79 27.59 10.89
N LEU A 65 11.03 27.89 10.50
CA LEU A 65 11.65 27.30 9.31
C LEU A 65 11.76 25.76 9.38
N PHE A 66 11.91 25.19 10.58
CA PHE A 66 11.96 23.74 10.81
C PHE A 66 10.63 23.13 11.29
N SER A 67 9.58 23.95 11.38
CA SER A 67 8.27 23.51 11.84
C SER A 67 7.48 22.80 10.74
N LYS A 68 6.44 22.04 11.15
CA LYS A 68 5.48 21.43 10.22
C LYS A 68 4.70 22.46 9.38
N GLN A 69 4.63 23.69 9.85
CA GLN A 69 3.95 24.79 9.15
C GLN A 69 4.78 25.35 7.99
N ASN A 70 6.06 25.00 7.92
CA ASN A 70 6.96 25.30 6.81
C ASN A 70 7.49 24.00 6.16
N ASP A 71 6.69 22.94 6.18
CA ASP A 71 7.06 21.67 5.55
C ASP A 71 7.20 21.86 4.03
N ALA A 72 8.10 21.10 3.41
CA ALA A 72 8.25 21.08 1.96
C ALA A 72 7.03 20.46 1.27
N TRP A 73 6.23 19.68 2.00
CA TRP A 73 4.98 19.10 1.51
C TRP A 73 3.81 20.09 1.55
N ASP A 74 3.20 20.37 0.39
CA ASP A 74 1.95 21.14 0.36
C ASP A 74 0.77 20.28 0.82
N SER A 75 0.30 20.57 2.03
CA SER A 75 -0.84 19.90 2.66
C SER A 75 -2.14 19.91 1.84
N LYS A 76 -2.29 20.78 0.84
CA LYS A 76 -3.43 20.75 -0.11
C LYS A 76 -3.50 19.43 -0.87
N HIS A 77 -2.37 18.73 -1.04
CA HIS A 77 -2.30 17.40 -1.66
C HIS A 77 -2.68 16.24 -0.73
N ASN A 78 -3.00 16.50 0.54
CA ASN A 78 -3.59 15.48 1.43
C ASN A 78 -5.03 15.13 1.05
N GLU A 79 -5.71 16.04 0.35
CA GLU A 79 -7.06 15.86 -0.16
C GLU A 79 -7.04 15.55 -1.66
N VAL A 80 -8.13 14.97 -2.15
CA VAL A 80 -8.27 14.65 -3.58
C VAL A 80 -8.58 15.92 -4.37
N ILE A 81 -7.58 16.44 -5.07
CA ILE A 81 -7.70 17.66 -5.89
C ILE A 81 -7.65 17.40 -7.40
N GLN A 82 -7.27 16.19 -7.82
CA GLN A 82 -7.21 15.83 -9.23
C GLN A 82 -8.61 15.60 -9.80
N ASP A 83 -8.74 15.71 -11.13
CA ASP A 83 -9.94 15.26 -11.83
C ASP A 83 -10.03 13.73 -11.75
N MET A 84 -11.07 13.22 -11.07
CA MET A 84 -11.31 11.79 -10.88
C MET A 84 -12.37 11.22 -11.85
N THR A 85 -12.68 11.97 -12.91
CA THR A 85 -13.70 11.62 -13.92
C THR A 85 -13.11 11.12 -15.25
N GLN A 86 -11.78 11.09 -15.39
CA GLN A 86 -11.13 10.49 -16.56
C GLN A 86 -11.22 8.96 -16.53
N PRO A 87 -11.06 8.27 -17.67
CA PRO A 87 -11.00 6.80 -17.71
C PRO A 87 -9.92 6.23 -16.78
N LEU A 88 -10.19 5.08 -16.15
CA LEU A 88 -9.28 4.44 -15.17
C LEU A 88 -7.85 4.23 -15.70
N VAL A 89 -7.67 4.03 -17.01
CA VAL A 89 -6.35 3.90 -17.66
C VAL A 89 -5.44 5.13 -17.53
N ASN A 90 -5.99 6.29 -17.15
CA ASN A 90 -5.25 7.55 -17.07
C ASN A 90 -4.62 7.79 -15.68
N TYR A 91 -4.76 6.86 -14.75
CA TYR A 91 -4.29 7.01 -13.37
C TYR A 91 -3.23 5.97 -13.03
N TRP A 92 -2.25 6.37 -12.23
CA TRP A 92 -1.45 5.41 -11.49
C TRP A 92 -2.29 4.83 -10.36
N ILE A 93 -2.26 3.51 -10.23
CA ILE A 93 -3.00 2.77 -9.21
C ILE A 93 -1.99 2.16 -8.26
N ALA A 94 -2.05 2.56 -6.98
CA ALA A 94 -1.26 1.94 -5.93
C ALA A 94 -1.57 0.43 -5.89
N SER A 95 -0.57 -0.39 -6.18
CA SER A 95 -0.74 -1.82 -6.43
C SER A 95 0.27 -2.62 -5.62
N SER A 96 -0.16 -3.77 -5.10
CA SER A 96 0.64 -4.71 -4.33
C SER A 96 0.74 -6.04 -5.08
N HIS A 97 1.87 -6.71 -4.91
CA HIS A 97 2.16 -8.04 -5.44
C HIS A 97 2.19 -9.04 -4.29
N ASN A 98 1.59 -10.22 -4.47
CA ASN A 98 1.47 -11.26 -3.45
C ASN A 98 1.08 -10.70 -2.07
N THR A 99 0.00 -9.91 -2.06
CA THR A 99 -0.42 -9.09 -0.90
C THR A 99 -0.64 -9.87 0.39
N TYR A 100 -0.88 -11.18 0.28
CA TYR A 100 -1.05 -12.06 1.43
C TYR A 100 0.23 -12.29 2.22
N LEU A 101 1.43 -12.11 1.64
CA LEU A 101 2.71 -12.39 2.30
C LEU A 101 3.16 -11.26 3.23
N THR A 102 3.71 -11.61 4.39
CA THR A 102 4.30 -10.66 5.35
C THR A 102 5.81 -10.51 5.21
N GLY A 103 6.47 -11.38 4.44
CA GLY A 103 7.92 -11.37 4.25
C GLY A 103 8.34 -11.95 2.89
N ASP A 104 9.30 -12.88 2.92
CA ASP A 104 9.86 -13.49 1.71
C ASP A 104 8.85 -14.33 0.90
N GLN A 105 9.21 -14.63 -0.35
CA GLN A 105 8.35 -15.39 -1.29
C GLN A 105 8.37 -16.91 -1.05
N VAL A 106 9.06 -17.42 -0.03
CA VAL A 106 9.40 -18.86 0.06
C VAL A 106 8.81 -19.52 1.30
N LYS A 107 8.99 -18.92 2.47
CA LYS A 107 8.65 -19.51 3.78
C LYS A 107 7.93 -18.53 4.71
N SER A 108 7.79 -17.27 4.33
CA SER A 108 7.12 -16.29 5.18
C SER A 108 5.65 -16.61 5.44
N GLU A 109 5.10 -15.96 6.44
CA GLU A 109 3.69 -16.11 6.79
C GLU A 109 2.80 -15.41 5.76
N SER A 110 1.73 -16.09 5.36
CA SER A 110 0.56 -15.45 4.76
C SER A 110 -0.39 -14.99 5.87
N SER A 111 -0.86 -13.74 5.83
CA SER A 111 -1.74 -13.18 6.84
C SER A 111 -2.85 -12.32 6.25
N ILE A 112 -4.05 -12.38 6.86
CA ILE A 112 -5.12 -11.43 6.55
C ILE A 112 -4.75 -9.99 6.92
N GLU A 113 -3.89 -9.82 7.93
CA GLU A 113 -3.40 -8.50 8.37
C GLU A 113 -2.56 -7.81 7.28
N ALA A 114 -1.90 -8.58 6.41
CA ALA A 114 -1.17 -8.04 5.28
C ALA A 114 -2.12 -7.30 4.32
N TYR A 115 -3.32 -7.83 4.07
CA TYR A 115 -4.37 -7.15 3.31
C TYR A 115 -4.88 -5.89 4.03
N ALA A 116 -5.19 -6.00 5.33
CA ALA A 116 -5.67 -4.87 6.11
C ALA A 116 -4.68 -3.70 6.07
N ARG A 117 -3.39 -3.99 6.34
CA ARG A 117 -2.31 -3.00 6.29
C ARG A 117 -2.15 -2.39 4.90
N CYS A 118 -2.13 -3.22 3.85
CA CYS A 118 -1.97 -2.76 2.48
C CYS A 118 -3.11 -1.80 2.06
N LEU A 119 -4.36 -2.14 2.40
CA LEU A 119 -5.53 -1.29 2.13
C LEU A 119 -5.49 0.00 2.97
N GLN A 120 -5.07 -0.07 4.23
CA GLN A 120 -4.89 1.11 5.09
C GLN A 120 -3.76 2.04 4.60
N MET A 121 -2.74 1.51 3.93
CA MET A 121 -1.72 2.32 3.25
C MET A 121 -2.21 2.94 1.92
N GLY A 122 -3.48 2.75 1.57
CA GLY A 122 -4.09 3.32 0.36
C GLY A 122 -3.95 2.48 -0.90
N CYS A 123 -3.42 1.24 -0.81
CA CYS A 123 -3.32 0.35 -1.96
C CYS A 123 -4.70 0.02 -2.53
N ARG A 124 -4.86 0.06 -3.86
CA ARG A 124 -6.13 -0.11 -4.58
C ARG A 124 -6.14 -1.31 -5.52
N CYS A 125 -5.00 -1.95 -5.79
CA CYS A 125 -4.95 -3.23 -6.51
C CYS A 125 -4.18 -4.25 -5.68
N ILE A 126 -4.85 -5.30 -5.24
CA ILE A 126 -4.30 -6.32 -4.34
C ILE A 126 -4.44 -7.71 -4.96
N GLU A 127 -3.54 -8.60 -4.59
CA GLU A 127 -3.38 -9.91 -5.22
C GLU A 127 -3.84 -11.06 -4.34
N LEU A 128 -4.48 -12.07 -4.94
CA LEU A 128 -4.90 -13.30 -4.29
C LEU A 128 -4.50 -14.50 -5.15
N ASP A 129 -3.59 -15.32 -4.64
CA ASP A 129 -3.21 -16.60 -5.25
C ASP A 129 -4.08 -17.70 -4.66
N VAL A 130 -5.15 -18.05 -5.37
CA VAL A 130 -6.20 -18.94 -4.87
C VAL A 130 -5.97 -20.38 -5.31
N TRP A 131 -5.85 -21.26 -4.32
CA TRP A 131 -5.60 -22.68 -4.48
C TRP A 131 -6.70 -23.50 -3.81
N ASP A 132 -6.91 -24.72 -4.29
CA ASP A 132 -7.86 -25.64 -3.68
C ASP A 132 -7.52 -25.89 -2.20
N GLY A 133 -8.51 -25.68 -1.33
CA GLY A 133 -8.42 -25.94 0.10
C GLY A 133 -9.29 -27.13 0.54
N PRO A 134 -9.21 -27.51 1.83
CA PRO A 134 -10.13 -28.48 2.42
C PRO A 134 -11.57 -27.97 2.43
N ASP A 135 -12.53 -28.87 2.67
CA ASP A 135 -13.96 -28.55 2.83
C ASP A 135 -14.57 -27.76 1.66
N GLN A 136 -14.02 -27.96 0.45
CA GLN A 136 -14.45 -27.32 -0.80
C GLN A 136 -14.30 -25.79 -0.81
N MET A 137 -13.54 -25.20 0.11
CA MET A 137 -13.28 -23.75 0.15
C MET A 137 -11.80 -23.45 -0.13
N PRO A 138 -11.50 -22.48 -1.02
CA PRO A 138 -10.12 -22.16 -1.38
C PRO A 138 -9.28 -21.63 -0.21
N TYR A 139 -7.97 -21.81 -0.33
CA TYR A 139 -6.95 -21.13 0.46
C TYR A 139 -6.20 -20.11 -0.40
N VAL A 140 -5.53 -19.17 0.24
CA VAL A 140 -4.60 -18.21 -0.37
C VAL A 140 -3.20 -18.46 0.17
N TYR A 141 -2.23 -18.67 -0.72
CA TYR A 141 -0.80 -18.82 -0.42
C TYR A 141 0.03 -18.86 -1.71
N HIS A 142 1.35 -18.74 -1.59
CA HIS A 142 2.24 -18.81 -2.75
C HIS A 142 2.49 -20.27 -3.17
N GLY A 143 2.03 -20.63 -4.36
CA GLY A 143 2.07 -21.98 -4.90
C GLY A 143 3.48 -22.61 -4.90
N HIS A 144 3.56 -23.92 -4.66
CA HIS A 144 4.82 -24.67 -4.70
C HIS A 144 5.92 -24.17 -3.74
N THR A 145 5.54 -23.38 -2.73
CA THR A 145 6.43 -22.86 -1.68
C THR A 145 6.02 -23.38 -0.29
N LEU A 146 6.68 -22.87 0.75
CA LEU A 146 6.46 -23.21 2.15
C LEU A 146 5.74 -22.09 2.91
N THR A 147 5.25 -21.08 2.21
CA THR A 147 4.47 -20.00 2.80
C THR A 147 3.23 -20.55 3.52
N SER A 148 2.87 -19.93 4.65
CA SER A 148 1.68 -20.38 5.39
C SER A 148 0.41 -20.12 4.55
N LYS A 149 -0.70 -20.76 4.92
CA LYS A 149 -1.95 -20.69 4.16
C LYS A 149 -3.03 -20.01 4.98
N ILE A 150 -3.77 -19.12 4.34
CA ILE A 150 -4.93 -18.45 4.94
C ILE A 150 -6.20 -18.82 4.18
N LYS A 151 -7.34 -18.81 4.87
CA LYS A 151 -8.62 -19.17 4.27
C LYS A 151 -9.10 -18.02 3.37
N PHE A 152 -9.52 -18.36 2.14
CA PHE A 152 -10.07 -17.37 1.21
C PHE A 152 -11.23 -16.58 1.80
N ILE A 153 -12.11 -17.23 2.57
CA ILE A 153 -13.28 -16.57 3.19
C ILE A 153 -12.86 -15.47 4.18
N ASP A 154 -11.78 -15.69 4.94
CA ASP A 154 -11.29 -14.73 5.92
C ASP A 154 -10.60 -13.56 5.23
N VAL A 155 -9.87 -13.83 4.12
CA VAL A 155 -9.30 -12.81 3.24
C VAL A 155 -10.37 -11.87 2.70
N ILE A 156 -11.44 -12.38 2.07
CA ILE A 156 -12.46 -11.52 1.46
C ILE A 156 -13.29 -10.75 2.51
N ARG A 157 -13.47 -11.30 3.72
CA ARG A 157 -14.10 -10.57 4.84
C ARG A 157 -13.23 -9.41 5.30
N THR A 158 -11.93 -9.64 5.45
CA THR A 158 -10.95 -8.60 5.79
C THR A 158 -10.92 -7.51 4.73
N ILE A 159 -10.92 -7.88 3.45
CA ILE A 159 -11.00 -6.93 2.34
C ILE A 159 -12.28 -6.10 2.43
N LYS A 160 -13.44 -6.71 2.69
CA LYS A 160 -14.72 -5.99 2.84
C LYS A 160 -14.65 -4.91 3.92
N GLU A 161 -14.02 -5.23 5.05
CA GLU A 161 -13.90 -4.33 6.20
C GLU A 161 -12.96 -3.16 5.93
N HIS A 162 -11.89 -3.38 5.17
CA HIS A 162 -10.82 -2.38 4.98
C HIS A 162 -10.80 -1.68 3.61
N ALA A 163 -11.53 -2.19 2.60
CA ALA A 163 -11.43 -1.74 1.22
C ALA A 163 -11.58 -0.22 1.06
N PHE A 164 -12.47 0.40 1.84
CA PHE A 164 -12.83 1.81 1.67
C PHE A 164 -12.57 2.69 2.91
N VAL A 165 -11.75 2.22 3.87
CA VAL A 165 -11.43 2.96 5.10
C VAL A 165 -10.66 4.25 4.80
N THR A 166 -9.71 4.19 3.87
CA THR A 166 -8.78 5.30 3.57
C THR A 166 -9.04 5.98 2.24
N SER A 167 -9.90 5.39 1.40
CA SER A 167 -10.25 5.94 0.09
C SER A 167 -11.55 5.32 -0.42
N GLU A 168 -12.44 6.16 -0.97
CA GLU A 168 -13.71 5.76 -1.56
C GLU A 168 -13.58 5.15 -2.98
N TYR A 169 -12.39 5.25 -3.59
CA TYR A 169 -12.13 4.81 -4.96
C TYR A 169 -12.01 3.27 -5.06
N PRO A 170 -12.23 2.70 -6.26
CA PRO A 170 -12.37 1.26 -6.43
C PRO A 170 -11.16 0.45 -5.97
N VAL A 171 -11.44 -0.78 -5.52
CA VAL A 171 -10.43 -1.80 -5.23
C VAL A 171 -10.48 -2.89 -6.30
N ILE A 172 -9.33 -3.24 -6.86
CA ILE A 172 -9.16 -4.29 -7.86
C ILE A 172 -8.55 -5.51 -7.17
N LEU A 173 -9.20 -6.66 -7.30
CA LEU A 173 -8.67 -7.95 -6.86
C LEU A 173 -8.06 -8.66 -8.07
N SER A 174 -6.73 -8.72 -8.11
CA SER A 174 -5.96 -9.54 -9.06
C SER A 174 -6.00 -10.98 -8.58
N ILE A 175 -6.77 -11.83 -9.26
CA ILE A 175 -6.92 -13.23 -8.87
C ILE A 175 -6.02 -14.11 -9.74
N GLU A 176 -5.05 -14.76 -9.11
CA GLU A 176 -4.28 -15.85 -9.71
C GLU A 176 -4.92 -17.19 -9.30
N ASN A 177 -5.63 -17.81 -10.24
CA ASN A 177 -6.51 -18.93 -9.94
C ASN A 177 -5.94 -20.29 -10.35
N HIS A 178 -5.74 -21.14 -9.34
CA HIS A 178 -5.29 -22.52 -9.44
C HIS A 178 -6.33 -23.53 -8.89
N CYS A 179 -7.57 -23.08 -8.66
CA CYS A 179 -8.64 -23.88 -8.11
C CYS A 179 -9.33 -24.77 -9.15
N THR A 180 -9.87 -25.91 -8.72
CA THR A 180 -10.78 -26.73 -9.52
C THR A 180 -12.14 -26.07 -9.71
N LEU A 181 -12.89 -26.48 -10.74
CA LEU A 181 -14.20 -25.91 -11.04
C LEU A 181 -15.19 -25.89 -9.87
N PRO A 182 -15.31 -26.94 -9.02
CA PRO A 182 -16.15 -26.87 -7.82
C PRO A 182 -15.74 -25.74 -6.87
N GLN A 183 -14.44 -25.57 -6.60
CA GLN A 183 -13.95 -24.52 -5.72
C GLN A 183 -14.06 -23.14 -6.34
N GLN A 184 -13.92 -23.00 -7.66
CA GLN A 184 -14.20 -21.76 -8.38
C GLN A 184 -15.67 -21.32 -8.24
N ARG A 185 -16.61 -22.27 -8.28
CA ARG A 185 -18.05 -21.98 -8.05
C ARG A 185 -18.31 -21.50 -6.62
N ASN A 186 -17.64 -22.11 -5.65
CA ASN A 186 -17.73 -21.70 -4.25
C ASN A 186 -17.10 -20.33 -4.02
N MET A 187 -15.94 -20.06 -4.64
CA MET A 187 -15.28 -18.75 -4.66
C MET A 187 -16.22 -17.66 -5.20
N ALA A 188 -16.84 -17.89 -6.36
CA ALA A 188 -17.79 -16.95 -6.95
C ALA A 188 -19.01 -16.69 -6.05
N SER A 189 -19.54 -17.75 -5.42
CA SER A 189 -20.66 -17.64 -4.47
C SER A 189 -20.27 -16.81 -3.24
N ALA A 190 -19.07 -17.06 -2.70
CA ALA A 190 -18.55 -16.33 -1.55
C ALA A 190 -18.28 -14.85 -1.87
N PHE A 191 -17.76 -14.53 -3.07
CA PHE A 191 -17.64 -13.13 -3.50
C PHE A 191 -18.99 -12.42 -3.53
N LEU A 192 -20.02 -13.04 -4.11
CA LEU A 192 -21.37 -12.47 -4.17
C LEU A 192 -21.97 -12.27 -2.77
N GLU A 193 -21.84 -13.27 -1.90
CA GLU A 193 -22.39 -13.23 -0.54
C GLU A 193 -21.69 -12.19 0.34
N VAL A 194 -20.35 -12.17 0.34
CA VAL A 194 -19.56 -11.31 1.23
C VAL A 194 -19.58 -9.86 0.75
N PHE A 195 -19.26 -9.60 -0.52
CA PHE A 195 -19.16 -8.23 -1.02
C PHE A 195 -20.52 -7.62 -1.36
N GLY A 196 -21.52 -8.43 -1.74
CA GLY A 196 -22.85 -7.95 -2.09
C GLY A 196 -22.78 -6.81 -3.11
N ASP A 197 -23.39 -5.67 -2.79
CA ASP A 197 -23.45 -4.49 -3.66
C ASP A 197 -22.10 -3.81 -3.92
N MET A 198 -21.07 -4.10 -3.10
CA MET A 198 -19.72 -3.61 -3.35
C MET A 198 -19.13 -4.29 -4.60
N LEU A 199 -19.53 -5.51 -4.92
CA LEU A 199 -18.99 -6.24 -6.06
C LEU A 199 -19.52 -5.66 -7.38
N LEU A 200 -18.62 -5.31 -8.30
CA LEU A 200 -18.99 -4.92 -9.65
C LEU A 200 -19.34 -6.17 -10.48
N THR A 201 -20.63 -6.43 -10.67
CA THR A 201 -21.14 -7.61 -11.40
C THR A 201 -21.63 -7.30 -12.81
N GLN A 202 -21.87 -6.02 -13.12
CA GLN A 202 -22.33 -5.56 -14.44
C GLN A 202 -21.48 -4.37 -14.91
N PRO A 203 -21.33 -4.17 -16.23
CA PRO A 203 -20.73 -2.96 -16.77
C PRO A 203 -21.45 -1.71 -16.24
N VAL A 204 -20.70 -0.67 -15.89
CA VAL A 204 -21.25 0.63 -15.46
C VAL A 204 -22.11 1.23 -16.57
N GLU A 205 -21.62 1.14 -17.80
CA GLU A 205 -22.30 1.54 -19.03
C GLU A 205 -22.12 0.43 -20.06
N ARG A 206 -23.22 -0.04 -20.67
CA ARG A 206 -23.22 -1.24 -21.53
C ARG A 206 -22.44 -1.08 -22.83
N ASP A 207 -22.52 0.11 -23.42
CA ASP A 207 -21.97 0.41 -24.75
C ASP A 207 -20.81 1.43 -24.68
N ALA A 208 -20.16 1.54 -23.52
CA ALA A 208 -19.06 2.48 -23.34
C ALA A 208 -17.84 2.06 -24.17
N ALA A 209 -17.26 3.03 -24.89
CA ALA A 209 -16.04 2.84 -25.66
C ALA A 209 -14.76 2.97 -24.82
N GLN A 210 -14.89 3.39 -23.54
CA GLN A 210 -13.78 3.65 -22.63
C GLN A 210 -14.03 2.97 -21.28
N MET A 211 -12.95 2.77 -20.51
CA MET A 211 -13.08 2.30 -19.13
C MET A 211 -13.80 3.35 -18.28
N PRO A 212 -14.63 2.93 -17.31
CA PRO A 212 -15.25 3.85 -16.35
C PRO A 212 -14.18 4.59 -15.54
N SER A 213 -14.55 5.76 -15.03
CA SER A 213 -13.67 6.58 -14.18
C SER A 213 -13.63 6.09 -12.73
N PRO A 214 -12.60 6.48 -11.95
CA PRO A 214 -12.59 6.24 -10.50
C PRO A 214 -13.86 6.77 -9.82
N ALA A 215 -14.36 7.95 -10.22
CA ALA A 215 -15.59 8.53 -9.66
C ALA A 215 -16.83 7.67 -9.92
N GLN A 216 -16.96 7.08 -11.12
CA GLN A 216 -18.07 6.16 -11.45
C GLN A 216 -17.99 4.83 -10.70
N LEU A 217 -16.79 4.46 -10.24
CA LEU A 217 -16.50 3.18 -9.58
C LEU A 217 -16.33 3.30 -8.05
N LYS A 218 -16.75 4.43 -7.46
CA LYS A 218 -16.68 4.60 -6.00
C LYS A 218 -17.38 3.46 -5.26
N TYR A 219 -16.73 2.97 -4.21
CA TYR A 219 -17.17 1.85 -3.39
C TYR A 219 -17.37 0.52 -4.13
N LYS A 220 -16.73 0.36 -5.29
CA LYS A 220 -16.77 -0.90 -6.06
C LYS A 220 -15.50 -1.72 -5.93
N ILE A 221 -15.69 -3.04 -5.82
CA ILE A 221 -14.68 -4.08 -5.87
C ILE A 221 -14.75 -4.73 -7.25
N ILE A 222 -13.63 -4.74 -7.96
CA ILE A 222 -13.50 -5.22 -9.34
C ILE A 222 -12.67 -6.50 -9.34
N ILE A 223 -13.14 -7.53 -10.03
CA ILE A 223 -12.40 -8.79 -10.17
C ILE A 223 -11.59 -8.77 -11.47
N LYS A 224 -10.26 -8.77 -11.36
CA LYS A 224 -9.33 -9.04 -12.46
C LYS A 224 -9.03 -10.54 -12.47
N HIS A 225 -9.62 -11.26 -13.43
CA HIS A 225 -9.46 -12.71 -13.60
C HIS A 225 -9.51 -13.08 -15.09
N LYS A 226 -8.92 -14.23 -15.46
CA LYS A 226 -9.06 -14.82 -16.80
C LYS A 226 -10.55 -15.00 -17.15
N LYS A 227 -11.00 -14.43 -18.27
CA LYS A 227 -12.40 -14.51 -18.74
C LYS A 227 -12.51 -15.56 -19.86
N LEU A 228 -13.54 -16.40 -19.79
CA LEU A 228 -13.85 -17.34 -20.88
C LEU A 228 -14.29 -16.58 -22.15
N PRO A 229 -13.94 -17.06 -23.35
CA PRO A 229 -14.48 -16.52 -24.60
C PRO A 229 -16.00 -16.65 -24.67
N ASP A 230 -16.66 -15.72 -25.36
CA ASP A 230 -18.11 -15.73 -25.53
C ASP A 230 -18.56 -16.99 -26.29
N GLY A 231 -19.55 -17.72 -25.74
CA GLY A 231 -20.23 -18.83 -26.41
C GLY A 231 -19.64 -20.24 -26.19
N HIS A 232 -18.63 -20.42 -25.33
CA HIS A 232 -18.15 -21.76 -24.97
C HIS A 232 -18.71 -22.25 -23.63
N GLU A 233 -19.78 -23.06 -23.69
CA GLU A 233 -20.15 -23.96 -22.59
C GLU A 233 -19.12 -25.13 -22.51
N GLU A 234 -18.47 -25.24 -21.36
CA GLU A 234 -17.81 -26.45 -20.82
C GLU A 234 -16.80 -27.22 -21.69
N ARG A 235 -15.84 -26.55 -22.35
CA ARG A 235 -14.61 -27.23 -22.82
C ARG A 235 -13.34 -26.46 -22.47
N ILE A 236 -12.95 -26.53 -21.21
CA ILE A 236 -11.64 -26.06 -20.76
C ILE A 236 -10.63 -27.18 -20.99
N VAL A 237 -9.80 -27.05 -22.02
CA VAL A 237 -8.48 -27.67 -22.04
C VAL A 237 -7.55 -26.66 -21.40
N VAL A 238 -7.09 -26.94 -20.18
CA VAL A 238 -6.02 -26.18 -19.53
C VAL A 238 -4.77 -26.38 -20.39
N ARG A 239 -4.43 -25.39 -21.23
CA ARG A 239 -3.11 -25.33 -21.86
C ARG A 239 -2.17 -24.61 -20.90
N ASN A 240 -1.27 -25.39 -20.29
CA ASN A 240 -0.06 -24.85 -19.68
C ASN A 240 0.90 -24.50 -20.82
N ASP A 241 0.77 -23.29 -21.37
CA ASP A 241 1.80 -22.72 -22.23
C ASP A 241 2.84 -22.01 -21.33
N GLU A 242 3.66 -22.79 -20.64
CA GLU A 242 4.86 -22.31 -19.94
C GLU A 242 6.08 -22.53 -20.83
N ALA A 243 6.37 -21.55 -21.67
CA ALA A 243 7.61 -21.49 -22.41
C ALA A 243 8.24 -20.11 -22.21
N GLY A 244 9.11 -20.01 -21.20
CA GLY A 244 10.11 -18.94 -21.11
C GLY A 244 10.28 -18.28 -19.74
N ALA A 245 10.81 -19.00 -18.75
CA ALA A 245 11.53 -18.42 -17.62
C ALA A 245 12.42 -19.48 -16.95
N GLU A 246 13.66 -19.61 -17.42
CA GLU A 246 14.67 -20.45 -16.75
C GLU A 246 15.12 -19.77 -15.44
N SER A 247 14.34 -19.91 -14.35
CA SER A 247 14.76 -19.90 -12.93
C SER A 247 13.66 -19.53 -11.92
N ASP A 248 12.38 -19.62 -12.27
CA ASP A 248 11.30 -19.29 -11.33
C ASP A 248 10.88 -20.52 -10.48
N ILE A 249 10.48 -20.29 -9.22
CA ILE A 249 10.09 -21.35 -8.26
C ILE A 249 8.89 -22.15 -8.79
N SER A 250 8.02 -21.48 -9.55
CA SER A 250 6.88 -22.06 -10.28
C SER A 250 7.30 -23.20 -11.21
N ASN A 251 8.51 -23.16 -11.79
CA ASN A 251 9.02 -24.14 -12.74
C ASN A 251 9.86 -25.27 -12.09
N ALA A 252 9.92 -25.32 -10.76
CA ALA A 252 10.72 -26.31 -10.06
C ALA A 252 10.08 -27.71 -10.06
N VAL A 253 10.91 -28.74 -10.22
CA VAL A 253 10.51 -30.15 -10.07
C VAL A 253 10.15 -30.46 -8.61
N LYS A 254 10.92 -29.89 -7.68
CA LYS A 254 10.66 -30.05 -6.24
C LYS A 254 11.31 -28.92 -5.45
N ASN A 255 10.57 -28.42 -4.47
CA ASN A 255 11.04 -27.42 -3.51
C ASN A 255 10.91 -27.95 -2.09
N GLY A 256 11.73 -27.45 -1.17
CA GLY A 256 11.57 -27.78 0.25
C GLY A 256 12.74 -27.35 1.11
N ILE A 257 12.60 -27.55 2.41
CA ILE A 257 13.68 -27.35 3.39
C ILE A 257 14.51 -28.62 3.48
N LEU A 258 15.83 -28.47 3.42
CA LEU A 258 16.79 -29.48 3.87
C LEU A 258 17.81 -28.82 4.80
N TYR A 259 18.57 -29.64 5.52
CA TYR A 259 19.62 -29.18 6.40
C TYR A 259 20.98 -29.45 5.77
N LEU A 260 21.90 -28.48 5.88
CA LEU A 260 23.31 -28.64 5.57
C LEU A 260 24.11 -28.51 6.85
N GLU A 261 25.11 -29.37 7.04
CA GLU A 261 26.04 -29.27 8.16
C GLU A 261 27.08 -28.19 7.85
N ASP A 262 27.24 -27.21 8.75
CA ASP A 262 28.29 -26.19 8.64
C ASP A 262 29.66 -26.83 8.93
N PRO A 263 30.65 -26.67 8.03
CA PRO A 263 31.94 -27.35 8.17
C PRO A 263 32.84 -26.78 9.27
N VAL A 264 32.46 -25.64 9.89
CA VAL A 264 33.25 -24.96 10.93
C VAL A 264 32.82 -25.40 12.31
N ASP A 265 31.52 -25.35 12.62
CA ASP A 265 30.97 -25.65 13.94
C ASP A 265 30.19 -26.97 14.02
N HIS A 266 29.99 -27.66 12.89
CA HIS A 266 29.24 -28.91 12.77
C HIS A 266 27.75 -28.81 13.14
N GLU A 267 27.18 -27.60 13.12
CA GLU A 267 25.75 -27.42 13.32
C GLU A 267 24.96 -27.63 12.03
N TRP A 268 23.78 -28.24 12.15
CA TRP A 268 22.87 -28.44 11.02
C TRP A 268 22.00 -27.21 10.81
N ARG A 269 22.23 -26.51 9.71
CA ARG A 269 21.54 -25.26 9.38
C ARG A 269 20.51 -25.46 8.29
N GLN A 270 19.43 -24.71 8.39
CA GLN A 270 18.27 -24.85 7.53
C GLN A 270 18.44 -24.06 6.23
N HIS A 271 18.30 -24.72 5.07
CA HIS A 271 18.35 -24.07 3.77
C HIS A 271 17.10 -24.42 2.94
N PHE A 272 16.64 -23.45 2.14
CA PHE A 272 15.64 -23.72 1.11
C PHE A 272 16.31 -24.29 -0.13
N PHE A 273 15.82 -25.42 -0.62
CA PHE A 273 16.29 -26.10 -1.82
C PHE A 273 15.25 -26.03 -2.93
N MET A 274 15.74 -25.80 -4.14
CA MET A 274 14.97 -25.84 -5.38
C MET A 274 15.65 -26.78 -6.36
N LEU A 275 14.94 -27.86 -6.72
CA LEU A 275 15.36 -28.79 -7.76
C LEU A 275 14.64 -28.43 -9.06
N THR A 276 15.42 -28.09 -10.07
CA THR A 276 14.96 -27.96 -11.46
C THR A 276 15.24 -29.26 -12.23
N GLN A 277 14.89 -29.33 -13.52
CA GLN A 277 15.16 -30.52 -14.33
C GLN A 277 16.65 -30.89 -14.37
N ASN A 278 17.54 -29.90 -14.31
CA ASN A 278 18.98 -30.10 -14.55
C ASN A 278 19.89 -29.64 -13.39
N LYS A 279 19.37 -28.92 -12.39
CA LYS A 279 20.18 -28.29 -11.33
C LYS A 279 19.45 -28.26 -10.00
N MET A 280 20.20 -28.35 -8.91
CA MET A 280 19.73 -28.10 -7.55
C MET A 280 20.35 -26.79 -7.05
N TYR A 281 19.49 -25.90 -6.55
CA TYR A 281 19.86 -24.62 -5.95
C TYR A 281 19.55 -24.69 -4.45
N TYR A 282 20.32 -23.99 -3.62
CA TYR A 282 19.97 -23.75 -2.23
C TYR A 282 20.23 -22.29 -1.85
N ALA A 283 19.37 -21.73 -1.01
CA ALA A 283 19.53 -20.38 -0.49
C ALA A 283 20.54 -20.35 0.67
N GLU A 284 21.25 -19.23 0.81
CA GLU A 284 22.09 -18.98 1.99
C GLU A 284 21.23 -18.91 3.26
N GLU A 285 21.88 -19.10 4.40
CA GLU A 285 21.24 -19.01 5.71
C GLU A 285 20.65 -17.61 5.91
N GLN A 286 19.35 -17.54 6.21
CA GLN A 286 18.72 -16.29 6.61
C GLN A 286 18.81 -16.18 8.12
N GLN A 287 19.62 -15.23 8.61
CA GLN A 287 19.59 -14.81 10.01
C GLN A 287 18.18 -14.32 10.35
N PRO A 288 17.65 -14.61 11.56
CA PRO A 288 16.46 -13.93 12.04
C PRO A 288 16.72 -12.43 11.97
N LEU A 289 15.78 -11.66 11.41
CA LEU A 289 15.76 -10.22 11.64
C LEU A 289 15.54 -10.07 13.14
N ASP A 290 16.54 -9.57 13.87
CA ASP A 290 16.34 -9.14 15.23
C ASP A 290 15.26 -8.04 15.18
N ASP A 291 14.13 -8.27 15.86
CA ASP A 291 13.21 -7.22 16.23
C ASP A 291 14.00 -6.28 17.17
N ASP A 292 14.68 -5.28 16.60
CA ASP A 292 15.13 -4.11 17.35
C ASP A 292 13.86 -3.37 17.79
N ASP A 293 13.31 -3.83 18.90
CA ASP A 293 12.40 -3.10 19.76
C ASP A 293 13.20 -1.90 20.26
N ASP A 294 12.97 -0.73 19.64
CA ASP A 294 13.34 0.57 20.20
C ASP A 294 12.54 0.79 21.51
N THR A 295 12.90 0.03 22.56
CA THR A 295 12.62 0.43 23.93
C THR A 295 13.63 1.51 24.28
N GLU A 296 13.32 2.77 23.94
CA GLU A 296 13.96 3.90 24.57
C GLU A 296 13.69 3.85 26.08
N ASP A 297 14.75 3.51 26.80
CA ASP A 297 14.89 3.49 28.24
C ASP A 297 14.60 4.89 28.80
N ASN A 298 13.36 5.09 29.27
CA ASN A 298 13.00 6.24 30.09
C ASN A 298 13.38 5.95 31.55
N THR A 299 14.68 5.93 31.84
CA THR A 299 15.16 5.96 33.23
C THR A 299 15.06 7.39 33.77
N ASN A 300 13.92 7.68 34.39
CA ASN A 300 13.81 8.70 35.42
C ASN A 300 14.65 8.27 36.64
N THR A 301 15.70 9.03 36.96
CA THR A 301 16.24 9.10 38.32
C THR A 301 16.77 10.50 38.62
N GLU A 302 16.06 11.12 39.57
CA GLU A 302 16.40 12.22 40.51
C GLU A 302 16.70 13.63 39.99
#